data_AF-A0A660SPL7-F1
#
_entry.id   AF-A0A660SPL7-F1
#
_cell.length_a   1.000
_cell.length_b   1.000
_cell.length_c   1.000
_cell.angle_alpha   90.00
_cell.angle_beta   90.00
_cell.angle_gamma   90.00
#
_symmetry.space_group_name_H-M   'P 1'
#
loop_
_entity.id
_entity.type
_entity.pdbx_description
1 polymer ?
#
loop_
_entity_poly.entity_id
_entity_poly.type
_entity_poly.pdbx_seq_one_letter_code
_entity_poly.pdbx_strand_id
1 'polypeptide(L)'
;MKKRFPTAFFMDSKAPKRRGRIVGLPFKEDVIITTDKWGIPRIKAANESDLYMAQGYIHASERLWQMESIRRFASGTLSEIAGEKFLELDHFARLAGFPEVCRRAVTGLSEDTKTQAEAYLSGINEFIRTHQNRLPLEFRSIGLKPAPWTLDDVTANLVVNSWYLQTNYLEEILAIRTRKKLSREQWDALIPGMSAFEDENLPEDTYFENFRELNIGKFLPAAYSFYKEFKLICGASNNWVTSDGPGGKPLVANDPHLGIQV
;
A
#
# COMPACT_ATOMS: atom_id res chain seq x y z
N MET A 1 21.36 -17.28 32.96
CA MET A 1 22.19 -16.43 32.06
C MET A 1 21.26 -15.53 31.23
N LYS A 2 21.28 -14.21 31.45
CA LYS A 2 20.50 -13.26 30.63
C LYS A 2 21.22 -13.08 29.28
N LYS A 3 20.60 -13.51 28.17
CA LYS A 3 21.11 -13.22 26.82
C LYS A 3 21.04 -11.71 26.60
N ARG A 4 22.20 -11.04 26.57
CA ARG A 4 22.32 -9.67 26.05
C ARG A 4 22.17 -9.76 24.54
N PHE A 5 21.10 -9.19 23.99
CA PHE A 5 21.03 -8.89 22.57
C PHE A 5 22.07 -7.79 22.27
N PRO A 6 22.91 -7.92 21.24
CA PRO A 6 23.81 -6.84 20.85
C PRO A 6 22.97 -5.68 20.33
N THR A 7 22.91 -4.59 21.09
CA THR A 7 22.28 -3.34 20.66
C THR A 7 23.25 -2.61 19.74
N ALA A 8 23.18 -2.90 18.44
CA ALA A 8 23.83 -2.07 17.43
C ALA A 8 22.90 -0.88 17.15
N PHE A 9 23.32 0.33 17.53
CA PHE A 9 22.67 1.56 17.09
C PHE A 9 23.32 2.00 15.78
N PHE A 10 22.56 2.02 14.69
CA PHE A 10 22.97 2.66 13.45
C PHE A 10 22.58 4.15 13.51
N MET A 11 23.57 5.05 13.60
CA MET A 11 23.35 6.47 13.38
C MET A 11 23.58 6.79 11.90
N ASP A 12 22.50 7.08 11.17
CA ASP A 12 22.60 7.58 9.80
C ASP A 12 22.81 9.10 9.81
N SER A 13 24.08 9.52 9.71
CA SER A 13 24.46 10.94 9.59
C SER A 13 23.93 11.61 8.32
N LYS A 14 23.39 10.85 7.37
CA LYS A 14 22.75 11.35 6.15
C LYS A 14 21.22 11.36 6.22
N ALA A 15 20.62 11.01 7.36
CA ALA A 15 19.17 11.14 7.55
C ALA A 15 18.70 12.61 7.33
N PRO A 16 17.45 12.83 6.89
CA PRO A 16 16.93 14.18 6.66
C PRO A 16 16.99 15.05 7.91
N LYS A 17 17.29 16.35 7.72
CA LYS A 17 17.29 17.32 8.82
C LYS A 17 15.87 17.57 9.30
N ARG A 18 15.56 17.15 10.53
CA ARG A 18 14.25 17.37 11.18
C ARG A 18 14.09 18.73 11.86
N ARG A 19 15.11 19.58 11.85
CA ARG A 19 15.09 20.92 12.48
C ARG A 19 15.76 21.96 11.60
N GLY A 20 15.22 23.17 11.63
CA GLY A 20 15.74 24.34 10.93
C GLY A 20 14.78 24.87 9.87
N ARG A 21 15.17 25.97 9.24
CA ARG A 21 14.45 26.55 8.10
C ARG A 21 15.04 25.96 6.81
N ILE A 22 14.17 25.43 5.95
CA ILE A 22 14.52 25.07 4.58
C ILE A 22 13.97 26.19 3.69
N VAL A 23 14.81 26.68 2.77
CA VAL A 23 14.46 27.76 1.84
C VAL A 23 14.60 27.26 0.41
N GLY A 24 13.89 27.89 -0.53
CA GLY A 24 13.96 27.55 -1.95
C GLY A 24 13.15 26.31 -2.35
N LEU A 25 12.23 25.85 -1.50
CA LEU A 25 11.19 24.90 -1.90
C LEU A 25 10.06 25.66 -2.60
N PRO A 26 9.41 25.06 -3.61
CA PRO A 26 8.41 25.74 -4.44
C PRO A 26 7.02 25.85 -3.76
N PHE A 27 7.00 26.23 -2.48
CA PHE A 27 5.77 26.59 -1.79
C PHE A 27 5.34 28.01 -2.16
N LYS A 28 4.02 28.26 -2.16
CA LYS A 28 3.48 29.61 -2.36
C LYS A 28 3.64 30.46 -1.11
N GLU A 29 3.41 29.86 0.06
CA GLU A 29 3.50 30.50 1.38
C GLU A 29 4.37 29.67 2.35
N ASP A 30 4.71 30.25 3.50
CA ASP A 30 5.47 29.55 4.54
C ASP A 30 4.65 28.37 5.11
N VAL A 31 5.29 27.18 5.17
CA VAL A 31 4.74 25.96 5.79
C VAL A 31 5.47 25.66 7.10
N ILE A 32 4.72 25.45 8.18
CA ILE A 32 5.26 25.13 9.50
C ILE A 32 5.02 23.65 9.79
N ILE A 33 6.11 22.91 10.04
CA ILE A 33 6.08 21.50 10.42
C ILE A 33 6.57 21.38 11.86
N THR A 34 5.73 20.83 12.73
CA THR A 34 6.13 20.47 14.10
C THR A 34 6.07 18.96 14.26
N THR A 35 6.96 18.39 15.06
CA THR A 35 6.96 16.96 15.37
C THR A 35 6.74 16.78 16.86
N ASP A 36 5.87 15.85 17.23
CA ASP A 36 5.67 15.52 18.64
C ASP A 36 6.76 14.56 19.17
N LYS A 37 6.64 14.17 20.44
CA LYS A 37 7.60 13.30 21.12
C LYS A 37 7.75 11.91 20.49
N TRP A 38 6.79 11.48 19.66
CA TRP A 38 6.81 10.21 18.94
C TRP A 38 7.28 10.37 17.49
N GLY A 39 7.62 11.59 17.07
CA GLY A 39 8.03 11.90 15.71
C GLY A 39 6.86 12.09 14.75
N ILE A 40 5.62 12.23 15.24
CA ILE A 40 4.45 12.43 14.37
C ILE A 40 4.46 13.88 13.85
N PRO A 41 4.50 14.10 12.53
CA PRO A 41 4.49 15.44 11.96
C PRO A 41 3.10 16.07 12.01
N ARG A 42 3.04 17.37 12.30
CA ARG A 42 1.86 18.23 12.20
C ARG A 42 2.19 19.37 11.25
N ILE A 43 1.42 19.47 10.17
CA ILE A 43 1.64 20.45 9.10
C ILE A 43 0.63 21.58 9.27
N LYS A 44 1.12 22.82 9.25
CA LYS A 44 0.30 24.03 9.15
C LYS A 44 0.71 24.77 7.88
N ALA A 45 -0.25 24.98 6.99
CA ALA A 45 -0.08 25.71 5.74
C ALA A 45 -1.26 26.70 5.55
N ALA A 46 -1.07 27.74 4.75
CA ALA A 46 -2.09 28.75 4.46
C ALA A 46 -3.06 28.34 3.35
N ASN A 47 -2.72 27.30 2.57
CA ASN A 47 -3.54 26.78 1.48
C ASN A 47 -3.35 25.26 1.31
N GLU A 48 -4.30 24.61 0.65
CA GLU A 48 -4.28 23.14 0.47
C GLU A 48 -3.14 22.65 -0.42
N SER A 49 -2.76 23.41 -1.46
CA SER A 49 -1.69 23.02 -2.37
C SER A 49 -0.35 22.87 -1.62
N ASP A 50 0.00 23.85 -0.79
CA ASP A 50 1.20 23.77 0.05
C ASP A 50 1.08 22.68 1.13
N LEU A 51 -0.13 22.43 1.65
CA LEU A 51 -0.39 21.35 2.61
C LEU A 51 -0.07 19.97 2.02
N TYR A 52 -0.65 19.64 0.86
CA TYR A 52 -0.45 18.36 0.20
C TYR A 52 1.00 18.19 -0.29
N MET A 53 1.60 19.25 -0.83
CA MET A 53 3.01 19.24 -1.21
C MET A 53 3.92 18.99 0.00
N ALA A 54 3.67 19.62 1.14
CA ALA A 54 4.43 19.36 2.36
C ALA A 54 4.23 17.93 2.86
N GLN A 55 3.01 17.38 2.75
CA GLN A 55 2.73 15.98 3.11
C GLN A 55 3.55 15.00 2.26
N GLY A 56 3.58 15.19 0.94
CA GLY A 56 4.37 14.35 0.02
C GLY A 56 5.87 14.44 0.29
N TYR A 57 6.36 15.65 0.56
CA TYR A 57 7.75 15.88 0.94
C TYR A 57 8.13 15.14 2.23
N ILE A 58 7.29 15.22 3.27
CA ILE A 58 7.52 14.53 4.54
C ILE A 58 7.47 13.01 4.35
N HIS A 59 6.48 12.49 3.62
CA HIS A 59 6.38 11.05 3.34
C HIS A 59 7.64 10.55 2.63
N ALA A 60 8.13 11.25 1.60
CA ALA A 60 9.39 10.89 0.97
C ALA A 60 10.56 10.99 1.96
N SER A 61 10.62 12.01 2.79
CA SER A 61 11.72 12.13 3.77
C SER A 61 11.77 10.99 4.78
N GLU A 62 10.62 10.45 5.17
CA GLU A 62 10.54 9.45 6.24
C GLU A 62 10.38 8.01 5.71
N ARG A 63 9.82 7.83 4.50
CA ARG A 63 9.32 6.54 3.99
C ARG A 63 9.67 6.25 2.53
N LEU A 64 10.59 6.99 1.90
CA LEU A 64 10.87 6.81 0.46
C LEU A 64 11.20 5.37 0.06
N TRP A 65 11.89 4.58 0.89
CA TRP A 65 12.17 3.17 0.58
C TRP A 65 10.90 2.29 0.62
N GLN A 66 10.05 2.47 1.62
CA GLN A 66 8.75 1.80 1.71
C GLN A 66 7.88 2.15 0.49
N MET A 67 7.83 3.44 0.15
CA MET A 67 7.12 3.95 -1.01
C MET A 67 7.64 3.34 -2.32
N GLU A 68 8.96 3.31 -2.52
CA GLU A 68 9.60 2.70 -3.69
C GLU A 68 9.30 1.22 -3.82
N SER A 69 9.33 0.49 -2.70
CA SER A 69 9.05 -0.95 -2.66
C SER A 69 7.60 -1.24 -3.08
N ILE A 70 6.65 -0.46 -2.58
CA ILE A 70 5.22 -0.58 -2.94
C ILE A 70 4.99 -0.23 -4.40
N ARG A 71 5.61 0.87 -4.89
CA ARG A 71 5.56 1.24 -6.32
C ARG A 71 6.04 0.10 -7.20
N ARG A 72 7.20 -0.47 -6.88
CA ARG A 72 7.81 -1.56 -7.65
C ARG A 72 7.02 -2.84 -7.60
N PHE A 73 6.42 -3.15 -6.44
CA PHE A 73 5.49 -4.27 -6.35
C PHE A 73 4.28 -4.05 -7.26
N ALA A 74 3.65 -2.87 -7.22
CA ALA A 74 2.51 -2.55 -8.08
C ALA A 74 2.84 -2.58 -9.58
N SER A 75 4.05 -2.15 -9.99
CA SER A 75 4.50 -2.21 -11.38
C SER A 75 5.02 -3.58 -11.82
N GLY A 76 5.21 -4.50 -10.88
CA GLY A 76 5.87 -5.79 -11.10
C GLY A 76 7.33 -5.66 -11.52
N THR A 77 8.10 -4.89 -10.75
CA THR A 77 9.54 -4.66 -10.93
C THR A 77 10.31 -4.67 -9.60
N LEU A 78 9.76 -5.32 -8.57
CA LEU A 78 10.39 -5.46 -7.26
C LEU A 78 11.64 -6.35 -7.32
N SER A 79 11.67 -7.35 -8.21
CA SER A 79 12.82 -8.24 -8.34
C SER A 79 14.09 -7.50 -8.76
N GLU A 80 13.97 -6.34 -9.42
CA GLU A 80 15.11 -5.51 -9.80
C GLU A 80 15.92 -5.00 -8.60
N ILE A 81 15.28 -4.82 -7.45
CA ILE A 81 15.93 -4.31 -6.23
C ILE A 81 16.04 -5.37 -5.12
N ALA A 82 15.22 -6.41 -5.18
CA ALA A 82 15.08 -7.40 -4.12
C ALA A 82 15.49 -8.83 -4.55
N GLY A 83 15.88 -9.01 -5.81
CA GLY A 83 16.44 -10.23 -6.37
C GLY A 83 15.43 -11.19 -7.00
N GLU A 84 15.96 -12.22 -7.64
CA GLU A 84 15.23 -13.20 -8.46
C GLU A 84 14.08 -13.89 -7.72
N LYS A 85 14.19 -14.05 -6.39
CA LYS A 85 13.15 -14.67 -5.56
C LYS A 85 11.79 -13.96 -5.64
N PHE A 86 11.75 -12.69 -6.04
CA PHE A 86 10.52 -11.92 -6.22
C PHE A 86 9.97 -11.91 -7.65
N LEU A 87 10.57 -12.63 -8.60
CA LEU A 87 10.06 -12.67 -9.98
C LEU A 87 8.61 -13.16 -10.08
N GLU A 88 8.24 -14.16 -9.30
CA GLU A 88 6.84 -14.64 -9.27
C GLU A 88 5.88 -13.61 -8.67
N LEU A 89 6.36 -12.72 -7.79
CA LEU A 89 5.58 -11.62 -7.24
C LEU A 89 5.40 -10.50 -8.27
N ASP A 90 6.42 -10.24 -9.08
CA ASP A 90 6.34 -9.30 -10.19
C ASP A 90 5.38 -9.80 -11.29
N HIS A 91 5.46 -11.09 -11.61
CA HIS A 91 4.53 -11.74 -12.52
C HIS A 91 3.09 -11.67 -11.98
N PHE A 92 2.91 -11.91 -10.67
CA PHE A 92 1.62 -11.78 -10.02
C PHE A 92 1.01 -10.38 -10.17
N ALA A 93 1.77 -9.32 -9.86
CA ALA A 93 1.26 -7.95 -9.96
C ALA A 93 0.78 -7.61 -11.38
N ARG A 94 1.51 -8.09 -12.40
CA ARG A 94 1.12 -7.93 -13.82
C ARG A 94 -0.08 -8.78 -14.20
N LEU A 95 -0.17 -10.01 -13.69
CA LEU A 95 -1.31 -10.92 -13.91
C LEU A 95 -2.60 -10.37 -13.29
N ALA A 96 -2.51 -9.85 -12.06
CA ALA A 96 -3.60 -9.19 -11.35
C ALA A 96 -3.97 -7.82 -11.96
N GLY A 97 -3.16 -7.32 -12.90
CA GLY A 97 -3.43 -6.08 -13.62
C GLY A 97 -3.12 -4.80 -12.84
N PHE A 98 -2.34 -4.86 -11.76
CA PHE A 98 -2.04 -3.68 -10.93
C PHE A 98 -1.54 -2.47 -11.71
N PRO A 99 -0.63 -2.59 -12.71
CA PRO A 99 -0.19 -1.43 -13.48
C PRO A 99 -1.34 -0.73 -14.23
N GLU A 100 -2.30 -1.51 -14.74
CA GLU A 100 -3.46 -0.97 -15.45
C GLU A 100 -4.48 -0.36 -14.48
N VAL A 101 -4.69 -0.99 -13.32
CA VAL A 101 -5.58 -0.45 -12.29
C VAL A 101 -5.05 0.88 -11.75
N CYS A 102 -3.74 1.04 -11.57
CA CYS A 102 -3.13 2.32 -11.20
C CYS A 102 -3.45 3.42 -12.21
N ARG A 103 -3.21 3.16 -13.51
CA ARG A 103 -3.56 4.11 -14.59
C ARG A 103 -5.04 4.48 -14.57
N ARG A 104 -5.92 3.47 -14.48
CA ARG A 104 -7.36 3.69 -14.43
C ARG A 104 -7.78 4.49 -13.20
N ALA A 105 -7.16 4.26 -12.04
CA ALA A 105 -7.41 5.01 -10.83
C ALA A 105 -7.11 6.50 -11.03
N VAL A 106 -6.01 6.85 -11.71
CA VAL A 106 -5.69 8.25 -12.06
C VAL A 106 -6.75 8.84 -13.00
N THR A 107 -7.19 8.10 -14.02
CA THR A 107 -8.24 8.59 -14.95
C THR A 107 -9.61 8.77 -14.29
N GLY A 108 -9.88 8.08 -13.18
CA GLY A 108 -11.13 8.16 -12.45
C GLY A 108 -11.17 9.26 -11.39
N LEU A 109 -10.07 10.01 -11.19
CA LEU A 109 -10.04 11.10 -10.22
C LEU A 109 -10.91 12.27 -10.68
N SER A 110 -11.56 12.93 -9.72
CA SER A 110 -12.11 14.27 -9.95
C SER A 110 -10.98 15.28 -10.19
N GLU A 111 -11.26 16.39 -10.87
CA GLU A 111 -10.28 17.46 -11.10
C GLU A 111 -9.71 18.03 -9.78
N ASP A 112 -10.53 18.16 -8.75
CA ASP A 112 -10.09 18.61 -7.43
C ASP A 112 -9.11 17.61 -6.81
N THR A 113 -9.45 16.32 -6.80
CA THR A 113 -8.57 15.26 -6.26
C THR A 113 -7.27 15.15 -7.06
N LYS A 114 -7.34 15.29 -8.38
CA LYS A 114 -6.16 15.28 -9.25
C LYS A 114 -5.23 16.44 -8.92
N THR A 115 -5.77 17.65 -8.75
CA THR A 115 -5.01 18.84 -8.34
C THR A 115 -4.30 18.62 -6.99
N GLN A 116 -5.00 18.03 -6.02
CA GLN A 116 -4.42 17.70 -4.70
C GLN A 116 -3.33 16.62 -4.81
N ALA A 117 -3.54 15.59 -5.63
CA ALA A 117 -2.57 14.53 -5.87
C ALA A 117 -1.31 15.03 -6.60
N GLU A 118 -1.44 15.97 -7.54
CA GLU A 118 -0.32 16.62 -8.22
C GLU A 118 0.53 17.48 -7.28
N ALA A 119 -0.12 18.18 -6.33
CA ALA A 119 0.59 18.90 -5.27
C ALA A 119 1.37 17.93 -4.36
N TYR A 120 0.74 16.83 -3.92
CA TYR A 120 1.40 15.77 -3.15
C TYR A 120 2.59 15.16 -3.91
N LEU A 121 2.41 14.85 -5.19
CA LEU A 121 3.45 14.32 -6.08
C LEU A 121 4.63 15.28 -6.21
N SER A 122 4.36 16.58 -6.33
CA SER A 122 5.38 17.62 -6.39
C SER A 122 6.24 17.63 -5.13
N GLY A 123 5.65 17.40 -3.95
CA GLY A 123 6.37 17.23 -2.69
C GLY A 123 7.35 16.06 -2.71
N ILE A 124 6.91 14.89 -3.17
CA ILE A 124 7.76 13.69 -3.30
C ILE A 124 8.93 13.96 -4.23
N ASN A 125 8.64 14.49 -5.41
CA ASN A 125 9.65 14.74 -6.44
C ASN A 125 10.65 15.83 -6.01
N GLU A 126 10.19 16.84 -5.27
CA GLU A 126 11.06 17.88 -4.73
C GLU A 126 12.02 17.31 -3.67
N PHE A 127 11.57 16.40 -2.80
CA PHE A 127 12.45 15.70 -1.88
C PHE A 127 13.51 14.90 -2.64
N ILE A 128 13.09 14.08 -3.61
CA ILE A 128 13.99 13.27 -4.44
C ILE A 128 15.04 14.16 -5.13
N ARG A 129 14.61 15.28 -5.73
CA ARG A 129 15.49 16.21 -6.44
C ARG A 129 16.55 16.83 -5.51
N THR A 130 16.14 17.24 -4.32
CA THR A 130 17.02 17.96 -3.37
C THR A 130 17.89 17.03 -2.51
N HIS A 131 17.59 15.74 -2.43
CA HIS A 131 18.23 14.78 -1.51
C HIS A 131 19.03 13.67 -2.19
N GLN A 132 19.41 13.81 -3.47
CA GLN A 132 20.21 12.80 -4.21
C GLN A 132 21.48 12.35 -3.47
N ASN A 133 22.14 13.23 -2.71
CA ASN A 133 23.35 12.92 -1.95
C ASN A 133 23.09 12.41 -0.51
N ARG A 134 21.83 12.34 -0.11
CA ARG A 134 21.33 12.00 1.24
C ARG A 134 20.11 11.07 1.16
N LEU A 135 20.10 10.19 0.17
CA LEU A 135 19.07 9.16 0.05
C LEU A 135 19.10 8.22 1.26
N PRO A 136 17.96 7.58 1.61
CA PRO A 136 17.91 6.53 2.63
C PRO A 136 18.98 5.45 2.43
N LEU A 137 19.33 4.76 3.51
CA LEU A 137 20.42 3.78 3.51
C LEU A 137 20.24 2.72 2.43
N GLU A 138 19.02 2.24 2.23
CA GLU A 138 18.66 1.19 1.29
C GLU A 138 19.06 1.55 -0.14
N PHE A 139 18.70 2.75 -0.60
CA PHE A 139 19.11 3.27 -1.91
C PHE A 139 20.63 3.36 -2.05
N ARG A 140 21.31 3.86 -1.02
CA ARG A 140 22.78 4.02 -1.04
C ARG A 140 23.50 2.67 -1.05
N SER A 141 22.99 1.69 -0.30
CA SER A 141 23.58 0.36 -0.18
C SER A 141 23.56 -0.40 -1.50
N ILE A 142 22.55 -0.17 -2.35
CA ILE A 142 22.41 -0.85 -3.65
C ILE A 142 22.77 0.06 -4.84
N GLY A 143 23.18 1.31 -4.60
CA GLY A 143 23.50 2.28 -5.65
C GLY A 143 22.30 2.72 -6.49
N LEU A 144 21.07 2.53 -6.00
CA LEU A 144 19.85 2.92 -6.69
C LEU A 144 19.59 4.41 -6.55
N LYS A 145 19.28 5.08 -7.66
CA LYS A 145 18.73 6.44 -7.66
C LYS A 145 17.23 6.35 -7.97
N PRO A 146 16.34 6.89 -7.12
CA PRO A 146 14.91 6.86 -7.37
C PRO A 146 14.59 7.69 -8.61
N ALA A 147 13.81 7.11 -9.52
CA ALA A 147 13.22 7.84 -10.65
C ALA A 147 12.17 8.83 -10.14
N PRO A 148 11.93 9.95 -10.86
CA PRO A 148 10.79 10.82 -10.60
C PRO A 148 9.49 10.00 -10.52
N TRP A 149 8.66 10.34 -9.56
CA TRP A 149 7.36 9.73 -9.36
C TRP A 149 6.34 10.31 -10.34
N THR A 150 5.33 9.51 -10.66
CA THR A 150 4.15 9.87 -11.44
C THR A 150 2.87 9.75 -10.59
N LEU A 151 1.71 10.17 -11.11
CA LEU A 151 0.44 9.95 -10.43
C LEU A 151 0.09 8.45 -10.34
N ASP A 152 0.44 7.65 -11.36
CA ASP A 152 0.25 6.20 -11.32
C ASP A 152 0.96 5.59 -10.11
N ASP A 153 2.19 6.06 -9.82
CA ASP A 153 2.97 5.63 -8.66
C ASP A 153 2.30 5.99 -7.33
N VAL A 154 1.64 7.15 -7.25
CA VAL A 154 0.89 7.56 -6.06
C VAL A 154 -0.28 6.62 -5.81
N THR A 155 -0.95 6.17 -6.87
CA THR A 155 -2.08 5.22 -6.76
C THR A 155 -1.64 3.78 -6.44
N ALA A 156 -0.37 3.44 -6.58
CA ALA A 156 0.15 2.09 -6.29
C ALA A 156 -0.21 1.62 -4.88
N ASN A 157 -0.10 2.51 -3.87
CA ASN A 157 -0.44 2.16 -2.50
C ASN A 157 -1.92 1.80 -2.33
N LEU A 158 -2.82 2.54 -3.00
CA LEU A 158 -4.25 2.25 -2.99
C LEU A 158 -4.54 0.87 -3.59
N VAL A 159 -3.96 0.57 -4.75
CA VAL A 159 -4.16 -0.71 -5.45
C VAL A 159 -3.64 -1.89 -4.63
N VAL A 160 -2.40 -1.79 -4.14
CA VAL A 160 -1.77 -2.84 -3.33
C VAL A 160 -2.55 -3.06 -2.03
N ASN A 161 -2.94 -2.00 -1.33
CA ASN A 161 -3.70 -2.14 -0.08
C ASN A 161 -5.11 -2.69 -0.31
N SER A 162 -5.77 -2.31 -1.40
CA SER A 162 -7.09 -2.86 -1.75
C SER A 162 -7.02 -4.38 -1.96
N TRP A 163 -5.97 -4.86 -2.64
CA TRP A 163 -5.74 -6.29 -2.78
C TRP A 163 -5.31 -6.95 -1.46
N TYR A 164 -4.50 -6.29 -0.66
CA TYR A 164 -4.06 -6.83 0.63
C TYR A 164 -5.23 -7.06 1.61
N LEU A 165 -6.32 -6.31 1.45
CA LEU A 165 -7.52 -6.38 2.26
C LEU A 165 -8.61 -7.31 1.70
N GLN A 166 -8.41 -7.96 0.55
CA GLN A 166 -9.38 -8.97 0.08
C GLN A 166 -9.26 -10.28 0.87
N THR A 167 -10.31 -11.10 0.83
CA THR A 167 -10.42 -12.33 1.64
C THR A 167 -10.74 -13.60 0.85
N ASN A 168 -11.08 -13.53 -0.44
CA ASN A 168 -11.66 -14.65 -1.19
C ASN A 168 -10.77 -15.22 -2.31
N TYR A 169 -9.67 -14.55 -2.68
CA TYR A 169 -8.92 -14.93 -3.89
C TYR A 169 -8.25 -16.32 -3.80
N LEU A 170 -7.78 -16.74 -2.61
CA LEU A 170 -7.27 -18.11 -2.44
C LEU A 170 -8.37 -19.16 -2.62
N GLU A 171 -9.57 -18.88 -2.12
CA GLU A 171 -10.73 -19.76 -2.25
C GLU A 171 -11.15 -19.86 -3.71
N GLU A 172 -11.15 -18.74 -4.46
CA GLU A 172 -11.40 -18.74 -5.90
C GLU A 172 -10.39 -19.61 -6.68
N ILE A 173 -9.09 -19.52 -6.37
CA ILE A 173 -8.09 -20.40 -6.99
C ILE A 173 -8.38 -21.88 -6.67
N LEU A 174 -8.76 -22.18 -5.42
CA LEU A 174 -9.11 -23.54 -5.02
C LEU A 174 -10.37 -24.05 -5.72
N ALA A 175 -11.39 -23.19 -5.90
CA ALA A 175 -12.60 -23.49 -6.66
C ALA A 175 -12.24 -23.81 -8.12
N ILE A 176 -11.43 -22.95 -8.77
CA ILE A 176 -10.93 -23.16 -10.12
C ILE A 176 -10.26 -24.53 -10.27
N ARG A 177 -9.44 -24.92 -9.29
CA ARG A 177 -8.66 -26.16 -9.35
C ARG A 177 -9.49 -27.40 -9.07
N THR A 178 -10.60 -27.29 -8.36
CA THR A 178 -11.39 -28.42 -7.88
C THR A 178 -12.72 -28.62 -8.59
N ARG A 179 -13.25 -27.60 -9.29
CA ARG A 179 -14.54 -27.65 -10.02
C ARG A 179 -14.71 -28.73 -11.09
N LYS A 180 -13.60 -29.35 -11.57
CA LYS A 180 -13.69 -30.54 -12.44
C LYS A 180 -13.96 -31.84 -11.67
N LYS A 181 -13.80 -31.80 -10.35
CA LYS A 181 -13.90 -32.94 -9.42
C LYS A 181 -15.02 -32.77 -8.39
N LEU A 182 -15.38 -31.53 -8.07
CA LEU A 182 -16.42 -31.18 -7.12
C LEU A 182 -17.56 -30.49 -7.88
N SER A 183 -18.80 -30.89 -7.58
CA SER A 183 -19.97 -30.09 -7.97
C SER A 183 -20.04 -28.80 -7.14
N ARG A 184 -20.86 -27.84 -7.58
CA ARG A 184 -21.12 -26.61 -6.83
C ARG A 184 -21.59 -26.91 -5.40
N GLU A 185 -22.52 -27.85 -5.25
CA GLU A 185 -23.09 -28.23 -3.96
C GLU A 185 -22.02 -28.82 -3.03
N GLN A 186 -21.08 -29.61 -3.57
CA GLN A 186 -19.96 -30.15 -2.78
C GLN A 186 -18.96 -29.09 -2.37
N TRP A 187 -18.71 -28.10 -3.23
CA TRP A 187 -17.86 -26.96 -2.92
C TRP A 187 -18.46 -26.11 -1.79
N ASP A 188 -19.74 -25.74 -1.91
CA ASP A 188 -20.44 -24.93 -0.91
C ASP A 188 -20.52 -25.63 0.45
N ALA A 189 -20.63 -26.97 0.47
CA ALA A 189 -20.57 -27.76 1.69
C ALA A 189 -19.18 -27.75 2.37
N LEU A 190 -18.09 -27.62 1.60
CA LEU A 190 -16.71 -27.61 2.12
C LEU A 190 -16.27 -26.21 2.57
N ILE A 191 -16.75 -25.16 1.91
CA ILE A 191 -16.44 -23.76 2.19
C ILE A 191 -17.75 -23.01 2.52
N PRO A 192 -18.36 -23.26 3.70
CA PRO A 192 -19.70 -22.76 4.05
C PRO A 192 -19.77 -21.24 4.35
N GLY A 193 -18.82 -20.45 3.84
CA GLY A 193 -18.49 -19.12 4.37
C GLY A 193 -18.98 -17.91 3.58
N MET A 194 -19.50 -18.07 2.35
CA MET A 194 -20.00 -16.94 1.55
C MET A 194 -21.51 -16.91 1.32
N SER A 195 -22.21 -18.04 1.53
CA SER A 195 -23.68 -18.07 1.54
C SER A 195 -24.28 -17.62 2.88
N ALA A 196 -23.49 -17.45 3.94
CA ALA A 196 -24.00 -16.93 5.22
C ALA A 196 -24.49 -15.47 5.12
N PHE A 197 -24.15 -14.77 4.05
CA PHE A 197 -24.72 -13.49 3.64
C PHE A 197 -25.49 -13.68 2.33
N GLU A 198 -26.52 -14.52 2.35
CA GLU A 198 -27.53 -14.60 1.28
C GLU A 198 -28.17 -13.21 1.10
N ASP A 199 -27.61 -12.40 0.19
CA ASP A 199 -28.29 -11.23 -0.36
C ASP A 199 -28.88 -11.65 -1.70
N GLU A 200 -30.21 -11.68 -1.78
CA GLU A 200 -30.99 -12.03 -2.97
C GLU A 200 -30.67 -11.14 -4.18
N ASN A 201 -29.99 -10.00 -3.99
CA ASN A 201 -29.56 -9.10 -5.05
C ASN A 201 -28.15 -9.36 -5.60
N LEU A 202 -27.41 -10.33 -5.04
CA LEU A 202 -26.12 -10.71 -5.61
C LEU A 202 -26.35 -11.42 -6.95
N PRO A 203 -25.56 -11.10 -7.99
CA PRO A 203 -25.65 -11.82 -9.25
C PRO A 203 -25.43 -13.31 -9.01
N GLU A 204 -26.15 -14.14 -9.77
CA GLU A 204 -25.96 -15.58 -9.73
C GLU A 204 -24.47 -15.88 -9.93
N ASP A 205 -23.90 -16.67 -9.01
CA ASP A 205 -22.48 -17.00 -9.01
C ASP A 205 -22.19 -18.01 -10.12
N THR A 206 -22.15 -17.47 -11.33
CA THR A 206 -21.87 -18.16 -12.58
C THR A 206 -20.38 -18.36 -12.79
N TYR A 207 -19.50 -17.80 -11.94
CA TYR A 207 -18.05 -17.93 -12.06
C TYR A 207 -17.61 -19.40 -12.04
N PHE A 208 -18.19 -20.20 -11.14
CA PHE A 208 -17.82 -21.60 -10.96
C PHE A 208 -17.98 -22.40 -12.27
N GLU A 209 -19.06 -22.14 -13.01
CA GLU A 209 -19.36 -22.79 -14.29
C GLU A 209 -18.74 -22.06 -15.49
N ASN A 210 -18.82 -20.72 -15.55
CA ASN A 210 -18.29 -19.93 -16.67
C ASN A 210 -16.79 -20.10 -16.84
N PHE A 211 -16.06 -20.25 -15.74
CA PHE A 211 -14.63 -20.48 -15.80
C PHE A 211 -14.27 -21.95 -15.79
N ARG A 212 -15.20 -22.92 -15.88
CA ARG A 212 -14.94 -24.37 -15.72
C ARG A 212 -13.73 -24.90 -16.49
N GLU A 213 -13.52 -24.38 -17.69
CA GLU A 213 -12.44 -24.78 -18.59
C GLU A 213 -11.19 -23.87 -18.53
N LEU A 214 -11.19 -22.83 -17.69
CA LEU A 214 -10.06 -21.92 -17.51
C LEU A 214 -8.83 -22.68 -17.01
N ASN A 215 -7.77 -22.75 -17.82
CA ASN A 215 -6.52 -23.38 -17.43
C ASN A 215 -5.54 -22.34 -16.85
N ILE A 216 -5.41 -22.34 -15.52
CA ILE A 216 -4.47 -21.47 -14.79
C ILE A 216 -3.13 -22.15 -14.47
N GLY A 217 -2.88 -23.37 -14.94
CA GLY A 217 -1.74 -24.20 -14.49
C GLY A 217 -0.39 -23.50 -14.59
N LYS A 218 -0.13 -22.80 -15.69
CA LYS A 218 1.10 -22.04 -15.93
C LYS A 218 1.24 -20.78 -15.07
N PHE A 219 0.12 -20.28 -14.52
CA PHE A 219 0.06 -19.08 -13.70
C PHE A 219 0.02 -19.40 -12.20
N LEU A 220 -0.13 -20.66 -11.80
CA LEU A 220 -0.21 -21.05 -10.38
C LEU A 220 0.98 -20.54 -9.55
N PRO A 221 2.25 -20.61 -10.00
CA PRO A 221 3.37 -20.10 -9.22
C PRO A 221 3.20 -18.63 -8.82
N ALA A 222 2.85 -17.77 -9.80
CA ALA A 222 2.56 -16.36 -9.58
C ALA A 222 1.26 -16.16 -8.79
N ALA A 223 0.19 -16.87 -9.11
CA ALA A 223 -1.10 -16.72 -8.43
C ALA A 223 -0.99 -16.95 -6.91
N TYR A 224 -0.07 -17.81 -6.45
CA TYR A 224 0.19 -18.03 -5.03
C TYR A 224 1.33 -17.18 -4.44
N SER A 225 2.11 -16.46 -5.25
CA SER A 225 3.33 -15.78 -4.80
C SER A 225 3.02 -14.68 -3.78
N PHE A 226 1.90 -13.96 -3.95
CA PHE A 226 1.44 -12.96 -3.00
C PHE A 226 1.36 -13.49 -1.57
N TYR A 227 0.78 -14.67 -1.37
CA TYR A 227 0.57 -15.26 -0.04
C TYR A 227 1.82 -15.92 0.55
N LYS A 228 2.87 -16.09 -0.25
CA LYS A 228 4.18 -16.51 0.27
C LYS A 228 4.90 -15.33 0.93
N GLU A 229 4.78 -14.14 0.33
CA GLU A 229 5.50 -12.95 0.78
C GLU A 229 4.68 -12.11 1.77
N PHE A 230 3.35 -12.07 1.61
CA PHE A 230 2.45 -11.35 2.48
C PHE A 230 1.64 -12.31 3.34
N LYS A 231 1.72 -12.13 4.67
CA LYS A 231 0.82 -12.82 5.59
C LYS A 231 -0.59 -12.29 5.41
N LEU A 232 -1.53 -13.21 5.18
CA LEU A 232 -2.96 -12.92 5.24
C LEU A 232 -3.27 -12.23 6.56
N ILE A 233 -3.99 -11.11 6.47
CA ILE A 233 -4.68 -10.57 7.64
C ILE A 233 -5.75 -11.60 7.99
N CYS A 234 -5.64 -12.21 9.16
CA CYS A 234 -6.68 -13.06 9.70
C CYS A 234 -7.42 -12.33 10.83
N GLY A 235 -8.74 -12.48 10.87
CA GLY A 235 -9.61 -11.83 11.85
C GLY A 235 -10.40 -10.65 11.27
N ALA A 236 -11.11 -9.96 12.15
CA ALA A 236 -11.89 -8.76 11.83
C ALA A 236 -11.27 -7.54 12.54
N SER A 237 -11.65 -6.33 12.12
CA SER A 237 -11.33 -5.10 12.84
C SER A 237 -12.49 -4.67 13.74
N ASN A 238 -12.21 -3.86 14.76
CA ASN A 238 -13.26 -3.30 15.61
C ASN A 238 -13.42 -1.80 15.37
N ASN A 239 -14.65 -1.32 15.54
CA ASN A 239 -14.94 0.09 15.71
C ASN A 239 -16.04 0.27 16.77
N TRP A 240 -16.02 1.42 17.45
CA TRP A 240 -17.05 1.80 18.42
C TRP A 240 -17.41 3.26 18.25
N VAL A 241 -18.70 3.55 18.37
CA VAL A 241 -19.24 4.91 18.43
C VAL A 241 -20.14 5.01 19.65
N THR A 242 -19.96 6.07 20.44
CA THR A 242 -20.88 6.43 21.53
C THR A 242 -21.28 7.89 21.41
N SER A 243 -22.56 8.20 21.71
CA SER A 243 -23.10 9.56 21.75
C SER A 243 -22.51 10.39 22.89
N ASP A 244 -22.23 9.75 24.03
CA ASP A 244 -21.93 10.41 25.30
C ASP A 244 -20.45 10.35 25.66
N GLY A 245 -19.62 10.93 24.78
CA GLY A 245 -18.19 11.05 25.01
C GLY A 245 -17.79 12.23 25.92
N PRO A 246 -16.50 12.34 26.27
CA PRO A 246 -15.99 13.43 27.07
C PRO A 246 -16.34 14.82 26.50
N GLY A 247 -16.84 15.72 27.36
CA GLY A 247 -17.27 17.05 26.95
C GLY A 247 -18.61 17.10 26.21
N GLY A 248 -19.42 16.05 26.30
CA GLY A 248 -20.77 15.98 25.70
C GLY A 248 -20.76 15.83 24.17
N LYS A 249 -19.64 15.38 23.59
CA LYS A 249 -19.49 15.15 22.15
C LYS A 249 -19.40 13.64 21.88
N PRO A 250 -19.85 13.18 20.69
CA PRO A 250 -19.65 11.80 20.29
C PRO A 250 -18.19 11.38 20.33
N LEU A 251 -17.93 10.15 20.72
CA LEU A 251 -16.60 9.52 20.68
C LEU A 251 -16.60 8.41 19.63
N VAL A 252 -15.59 8.43 18.78
CA VAL A 252 -15.30 7.38 17.80
C VAL A 252 -13.96 6.73 18.17
N ALA A 253 -13.95 5.40 18.28
CA ALA A 253 -12.74 4.62 18.51
C ALA A 253 -12.59 3.58 17.39
N ASN A 254 -11.45 3.60 16.71
CA ASN A 254 -11.12 2.64 15.66
C ASN A 254 -9.94 1.79 16.11
N ASP A 255 -10.03 0.48 15.89
CA ASP A 255 -8.99 -0.50 16.20
C ASP A 255 -8.77 -1.42 14.99
N PRO A 256 -8.13 -0.90 13.92
CA PRO A 256 -7.87 -1.67 12.72
C PRO A 256 -6.77 -2.69 12.98
N HIS A 257 -7.08 -3.97 12.76
CA HIS A 257 -6.11 -5.05 12.88
C HIS A 257 -5.40 -5.29 11.54
N LEU A 258 -4.33 -4.53 11.31
CA LEU A 258 -3.50 -4.65 10.10
C LEU A 258 -2.16 -5.30 10.44
N GLY A 259 -1.60 -6.04 9.47
CA GLY A 259 -0.26 -6.58 9.59
C GLY A 259 0.78 -5.46 9.75
N ILE A 260 1.75 -5.65 10.65
CA ILE A 260 2.90 -4.75 10.72
C ILE A 260 3.76 -4.98 9.46
N GLN A 261 3.80 -3.98 8.60
CA GLN A 261 4.70 -3.93 7.45
C GLN A 261 5.89 -3.06 7.83
N VAL A 262 7.04 -3.69 8.12
CA VAL A 262 8.32 -3.02 8.42
C VAL A 262 9.21 -3.08 7.19
#